data_AF-A0A3D2UY65-F1
#
_entry.id   AF-A0A3D2UY65-F1
#
_cell.length_a   1.000
_cell.length_b   1.000
_cell.length_c   1.000
_cell.angle_alpha   90.00
_cell.angle_beta   90.00
_cell.angle_gamma   90.00
#
_symmetry.space_group_name_H-M   'P 1'
#
loop_
_entity.id
_entity.type
_entity.pdbx_description
1 polymer ?
#
loop_
_entity_poly.entity_id
_entity_poly.type
_entity_poly.pdbx_seq_one_letter_code
_entity_poly.pdbx_strand_id
1 'polypeptide(L)' 'EFDVELVPEFFQAFSANSGMTLHFNSPYWNNLHHITEALFKAFARALDSACTLDSRSGDVPSTKGTL' A
#
# COMPACT_ATOMS: atom_id res chain seq x y z
N GLU A 1 -5.60 -9.46 21.01
CA GLU A 1 -6.58 -9.49 19.89
C GLU A 1 -6.42 -8.20 19.11
N PHE A 2 -6.50 -8.23 17.78
CA PHE A 2 -6.35 -7.03 16.94
C PHE A 2 -7.73 -6.58 16.47
N ASP A 3 -8.05 -5.31 16.69
CA ASP A 3 -9.29 -4.72 16.23
C ASP A 3 -9.20 -4.38 14.73
N VAL A 4 -9.98 -5.11 13.93
CA VAL A 4 -10.02 -4.98 12.47
C VAL A 4 -10.58 -3.62 12.02
N GLU A 5 -11.29 -2.91 12.90
CA GLU A 5 -11.76 -1.57 12.61
C GLU A 5 -10.62 -0.55 12.54
N LEU A 6 -9.43 -0.86 13.09
CA LEU A 6 -8.25 0.01 13.06
C LEU A 6 -7.40 -0.10 11.79
N VAL A 7 -7.77 -0.99 10.86
CA VAL A 7 -7.03 -1.22 9.60
C VAL A 7 -7.01 0.03 8.71
N PRO A 8 -8.11 0.77 8.52
CA PRO A 8 -8.09 2.03 7.78
C PRO A 8 -7.17 3.08 8.40
N GLU A 9 -7.20 3.24 9.73
CA GLU A 9 -6.38 4.20 10.48
C GLU A 9 -4.90 3.84 10.36
N PHE A 10 -4.57 2.54 10.43
CA PHE A 10 -3.22 2.05 10.19
C PHE A 10 -2.71 2.49 8.81
N PHE A 11 -3.47 2.25 7.74
CA PHE A 11 -3.04 2.60 6.38
C PHE A 11 -3.07 4.10 6.09
N GLN A 12 -3.97 4.85 6.73
CA GLN A 12 -3.99 6.30 6.68
C GLN A 12 -2.73 6.88 7.33
N ALA A 13 -2.38 6.42 8.54
CA ALA A 13 -1.17 6.85 9.21
C ALA A 13 0.09 6.41 8.44
N PHE A 14 0.11 5.17 7.94
CA PHE A 14 1.24 4.66 7.17
C PHE A 14 1.50 5.51 5.93
N SER A 15 0.48 5.74 5.09
CA SER A 15 0.62 6.51 3.84
C SER A 15 1.08 7.94 4.08
N ALA A 16 0.53 8.61 5.10
CA ALA A 16 0.93 9.96 5.47
C ALA A 16 2.39 10.02 5.94
N ASN A 17 2.83 9.08 6.79
CA ASN A 17 4.19 9.10 7.33
C ASN A 17 5.25 8.63 6.33
N SER A 18 4.88 7.77 5.38
CA SER A 18 5.79 7.32 4.33
C SER A 18 5.84 8.24 3.11
N GLY A 19 4.97 9.27 3.06
CA GLY A 19 4.87 10.16 1.90
C GLY A 19 4.42 9.46 0.62
N MET A 20 3.59 8.41 0.72
CA MET A 20 3.11 7.67 -0.45
C MET A 20 1.62 7.90 -0.69
N THR A 21 1.23 7.84 -1.95
CA THR A 21 -0.18 7.76 -2.34
C THR A 21 -0.61 6.30 -2.34
N LEU A 22 -1.58 5.95 -1.50
CA LEU A 22 -2.05 4.57 -1.32
C LEU A 22 -3.56 4.50 -1.60
N HIS A 23 -3.97 3.49 -2.38
CA HIS A 23 -5.37 3.22 -2.69
C HIS A 23 -5.68 1.74 -2.48
N PHE A 24 -6.84 1.47 -1.87
CA PHE A 24 -7.41 0.14 -1.77
C PHE A 24 -8.76 0.10 -2.46
N ASN A 25 -9.02 -1.01 -3.16
CA ASN A 25 -10.34 -1.35 -3.65
C ASN A 25 -10.55 -2.85 -3.44
N SER A 26 -11.62 -3.21 -2.75
CA SER A 26 -12.07 -4.60 -2.67
C SER A 26 -13.43 -4.73 -3.34
N PRO A 27 -13.52 -5.39 -4.50
CA PRO A 27 -14.78 -5.52 -5.21
C PRO A 27 -15.80 -6.38 -4.48
N TYR A 28 -15.35 -7.23 -3.55
CA TYR A 28 -16.19 -8.14 -2.78
C TYR A 28 -15.75 -8.15 -1.31
N TRP A 29 -16.71 -8.34 -0.41
CA TRP A 29 -16.46 -8.46 1.02
C TRP A 29 -17.57 -9.31 1.67
N ASN A 30 -17.23 -10.07 2.71
CA ASN A 30 -18.19 -10.84 3.51
C ASN A 30 -17.67 -11.20 4.92
N ASN A 31 -16.35 -11.20 5.12
CA ASN A 31 -15.69 -11.54 6.38
C ASN A 31 -14.57 -10.54 6.67
N LEU A 32 -14.60 -9.91 7.85
CA LEU A 32 -13.66 -8.85 8.24
C LEU A 32 -12.22 -9.34 8.42
N HIS A 33 -12.01 -10.59 8.82
CA HIS A 33 -10.68 -11.17 8.91
C HIS A 33 -10.09 -11.40 7.51
N HIS A 34 -10.84 -12.02 6.61
CA HIS A 34 -10.38 -12.29 5.24
C HIS A 34 -10.13 -11.00 4.44
N ILE A 35 -11.00 -10.00 4.57
CA ILE A 35 -10.80 -8.71 3.87
C ILE A 35 -9.54 -8.00 4.40
N THR A 36 -9.33 -8.00 5.71
CA THR A 36 -8.13 -7.42 6.32
C THR A 36 -6.88 -8.13 5.81
N GLU A 37 -6.85 -9.46 5.87
CA GLU A 37 -5.71 -10.24 5.37
C GLU A 37 -5.47 -10.01 3.88
N ALA A 38 -6.53 -9.93 3.06
CA ALA A 38 -6.43 -9.64 1.65
C ALA A 38 -5.85 -8.25 1.38
N LEU A 39 -6.25 -7.22 2.14
CA LEU A 39 -5.69 -5.87 2.04
C LEU A 39 -4.20 -5.86 2.35
N PHE A 40 -3.77 -6.48 3.46
CA PHE A 40 -2.35 -6.54 3.82
C PHE A 40 -1.52 -7.33 2.79
N LYS A 41 -2.03 -8.45 2.26
CA LYS A 41 -1.35 -9.21 1.21
C LYS A 41 -1.23 -8.43 -0.10
N ALA A 42 -2.31 -7.74 -0.51
CA ALA A 42 -2.30 -6.90 -1.70
C ALA A 42 -1.33 -5.74 -1.55
N PHE A 43 -1.36 -5.07 -0.40
CA PHE A 43 -0.42 -4.00 -0.04
C PHE A 43 1.03 -4.47 -0.11
N ALA A 44 1.37 -5.59 0.54
CA ALA A 44 2.74 -6.11 0.55
C ALA A 44 3.28 -6.34 -0.86
N ARG A 45 2.46 -6.93 -1.75
CA ARG A 45 2.85 -7.15 -3.15
C ARG A 45 3.00 -5.86 -3.95
N ALA A 46 2.10 -4.91 -3.75
CA ALA A 46 2.17 -3.61 -4.43
C ALA A 46 3.40 -2.81 -3.97
N LEU A 47 3.68 -2.81 -2.66
CA LEU A 47 4.82 -2.13 -2.07
C LEU A 47 6.15 -2.75 -2.54
N ASP A 48 6.25 -4.09 -2.53
CA ASP A 48 7.42 -4.81 -3.05
C ASP A 48 7.71 -4.40 -4.50
N SER A 49 6.69 -4.41 -5.36
CA SER A 49 6.83 -3.96 -6.75
C SER A 49 7.21 -2.49 -6.88
N ALA A 50 6.70 -1.61 -6.02
CA ALA A 50 6.97 -0.17 -6.07
C ALA A 50 8.37 0.19 -5.54
N CYS A 51 8.90 -0.57 -4.59
CA CYS A 51 10.21 -0.35 -3.98
C CYS A 51 11.34 -1.15 -4.65
N THR A 52 11.02 -2.07 -5.56
CA THR A 52 12.02 -2.81 -6.33
C THR A 52 12.82 -1.86 -7.23
N LEU A 53 14.15 -2.00 -7.22
CA LEU A 53 15.03 -1.23 -8.11
C LEU A 53 14.77 -1.60 -9.57
N ASP A 54 14.43 -0.61 -10.40
CA ASP A 54 14.24 -0.81 -11.83
C ASP A 54 15.59 -0.83 -12.55
N SER A 55 15.99 -1.98 -13.07
CA SER A 55 17.25 -2.13 -13.82
C SER A 55 17.27 -1.36 -15.15
N ARG A 56 16.13 -0.85 -15.62
CA ARG A 56 15.99 -0.11 -16.88
C ARG A 56 16.23 1.39 -16.72
N SER A 57 16.16 1.92 -15.51
CA SER A 57 16.25 3.36 -15.23
C SER A 57 16.97 3.60 -13.91
N GLY A 58 18.12 4.29 -13.96
CA GLY A 58 18.86 4.72 -12.77
C GLY A 58 18.46 6.09 -12.23
N ASP A 59 17.59 6.81 -12.96
CA ASP A 59 17.19 8.17 -12.64
C ASP A 59 15.90 8.22 -11.81
N VAL A 60 15.64 9.39 -11.22
CA VAL A 60 14.40 9.65 -10.47
C VAL A 60 13.20 9.45 -11.40
N PRO A 61 12.20 8.60 -11.05
CA PRO A 61 11.06 8.30 -11.91
C PRO A 61 10.01 9.43 -11.91
N SER A 62 10.43 10.64 -12.29
CA SER A 62 9.62 11.85 -12.32
C SER A 62 10.13 12.81 -13.39
N THR A 63 9.23 13.32 -14.24
CA THR A 63 9.58 14.32 -15.26
C THR A 63 10.02 15.66 -14.65
N LYS A 64 9.74 15.89 -13.37
CA LYS A 64 10.21 17.06 -12.62
C LYS A 64 11.61 16.86 -12.03
N GLY A 65 12.19 15.66 -12.13
CA GLY A 65 13.50 15.32 -11.56
C GLY A 65 13.51 15.17 -10.02
N THR A 66 12.34 15.19 -9.38
CA THR A 66 12.16 15.00 -7.93
C THR A 66 10.90 14.19 -7.64
N LEU A 67 10.89 13.48 -6.52
CA LEU A 67 9.70 12.85 -5.93
C LEU A 67 9.11 13.76 -4.85
#